data_AF-Q965U1-F1
#
_entry.id   AF-Q965U1-F1
#
_cell.length_a   1.000
_cell.length_b   1.000
_cell.length_c   1.000
_cell.angle_alpha   90.00
_cell.angle_beta   90.00
_cell.angle_gamma   90.00
#
_symmetry.space_group_name_H-M   'P 1'
#
loop_
_entity.id
_entity.type
_entity.pdbx_description
1 polymer ?
#
loop_
_entity_poly.entity_id
_entity_poly.type
_entity_poly.pdbx_seq_one_letter_code
_entity_poly.pdbx_strand_id
1 'polypeptide(L)'
;MLLNWHIGLACFCLSFVSICLNLLIFIPVFRFAFFGKRSSIYLIAFFNIISDLQQLFVACFHSSLSIIFGRYVLSGARINSFSVFLGWIHINGWFMESLVQPVMALNRFVVITLNRNYIFTFRRTLFLFFVIIALTSFSAACTQYFFPCCVIIVDIDIMSYMFLSIDGVYSYSNAILLVYNIFCTLLSTFCYVSVLISIRRANKNVVNNIHSNTKKQEARYLFQFVVISIFYVATWISFETLPYIVPPDQPIWFSSVPFLLTLNCSSNSVIFLMYNLEVQKSLKSCCCAKKGPNAGVIIHVASKIT
;
A
#
# COMPACT_ATOMS: atom_id res chain seq x y z
N MET A 1 18.91 -25.01 -3.47
CA MET A 1 17.62 -25.41 -2.84
C MET A 1 17.46 -24.82 -1.44
N LEU A 2 18.41 -25.00 -0.51
CA LEU A 2 18.30 -24.46 0.87
C LEU A 2 18.13 -22.94 0.92
N LEU A 3 18.87 -22.20 0.09
CA LEU A 3 18.82 -20.73 0.07
C LEU A 3 17.45 -20.20 -0.39
N ASN A 4 16.90 -20.77 -1.48
CA ASN A 4 15.56 -20.43 -1.96
C ASN A 4 14.51 -20.71 -0.88
N TRP A 5 14.64 -21.83 -0.18
CA TRP A 5 13.76 -22.17 0.93
C TRP A 5 13.80 -21.11 2.05
N HIS A 6 15.00 -20.66 2.44
CA HIS A 6 15.14 -19.60 3.45
C HIS A 6 14.57 -18.27 3.01
N ILE A 7 14.77 -17.87 1.75
CA ILE A 7 14.21 -16.65 1.17
C ILE A 7 12.68 -16.74 1.13
N GLY A 8 12.16 -17.85 0.60
CA GLY A 8 10.72 -18.09 0.55
C GLY A 8 10.09 -18.05 1.94
N LEU A 9 10.73 -18.67 2.94
CA LEU A 9 10.26 -18.64 4.33
C LEU A 9 10.30 -17.22 4.92
N ALA A 10 11.38 -16.46 4.68
CA ALA A 10 11.49 -15.09 5.16
C ALA A 10 10.41 -14.18 4.53
N CYS A 11 10.22 -14.26 3.21
CA CYS A 11 9.17 -13.54 2.50
C CYS A 11 7.76 -13.95 2.97
N PHE A 12 7.54 -15.25 3.23
CA PHE A 12 6.27 -15.76 3.75
C PHE A 12 5.98 -15.18 5.13
N CYS A 13 6.92 -15.29 6.08
CA CYS A 13 6.76 -14.77 7.43
C CYS A 13 6.52 -13.26 7.43
N LEU A 14 7.31 -12.50 6.66
CA LEU A 14 7.17 -11.05 6.56
C LEU A 14 5.80 -10.65 5.97
N SER A 15 5.38 -11.32 4.89
CA SER A 15 4.09 -11.05 4.25
C SER A 15 2.92 -11.42 5.16
N PHE A 16 3.01 -12.57 5.83
CA PHE A 16 1.99 -13.04 6.75
C PHE A 16 1.81 -12.09 7.95
N VAL A 17 2.92 -11.68 8.58
CA VAL A 17 2.89 -10.65 9.64
C VAL A 17 2.27 -9.35 9.12
N SER A 18 2.63 -8.93 7.91
CA SER A 18 2.09 -7.72 7.29
C SER A 18 0.59 -7.81 7.01
N ILE A 19 0.07 -8.99 6.62
CA ILE A 19 -1.37 -9.24 6.50
C ILE A 19 -2.03 -9.09 7.87
N CYS A 20 -1.49 -9.71 8.92
CA CYS A 20 -2.04 -9.61 10.27
C CYS A 20 -2.08 -8.15 10.77
N LEU A 21 -1.03 -7.36 10.52
CA LEU A 21 -0.98 -5.95 10.90
C LEU A 21 -2.05 -5.13 10.16
N ASN A 22 -2.21 -5.34 8.84
CA ASN A 22 -3.23 -4.67 8.04
C ASN A 22 -4.65 -5.05 8.49
N LEU A 23 -4.92 -6.33 8.75
CA LEU A 23 -6.21 -6.78 9.28
C LEU A 23 -6.51 -6.22 10.68
N LEU A 24 -5.49 -6.08 11.53
CA LEU A 24 -5.64 -5.49 12.87
C LEU A 24 -6.15 -4.05 12.81
N ILE A 25 -5.61 -3.23 11.90
CA ILE A 25 -6.03 -1.83 11.75
C ILE A 25 -7.27 -1.64 10.87
N PHE A 26 -7.60 -2.63 10.03
CA PHE A 26 -8.72 -2.56 9.09
C PHE A 26 -10.03 -2.19 9.78
N ILE A 27 -10.37 -2.85 10.90
CA ILE A 27 -11.65 -2.64 11.61
C ILE A 27 -11.75 -1.21 12.18
N PRO A 28 -10.77 -0.70 12.97
CA PRO A 28 -10.77 0.70 13.42
C PRO A 28 -10.86 1.70 12.26
N VAL A 29 -10.06 1.52 11.20
CA VAL A 29 -10.01 2.44 10.06
C VAL A 29 -11.34 2.45 9.32
N PHE A 30 -11.95 1.29 9.06
CA PHE A 30 -13.27 1.18 8.47
C PHE A 30 -14.33 1.94 9.30
N ARG A 31 -14.31 1.76 10.62
CA ARG A 31 -15.25 2.47 11.51
C ARG A 31 -15.07 3.99 11.45
N PHE A 32 -13.84 4.47 11.48
CA PHE A 32 -13.58 5.91 11.42
C PHE A 32 -13.86 6.53 10.04
N ALA A 33 -13.66 5.76 8.96
CA ALA A 33 -13.95 6.19 7.60
C ALA A 33 -15.46 6.30 7.35
N PHE A 34 -16.23 5.23 7.60
CA PHE A 34 -17.62 5.14 7.12
C PHE A 34 -18.68 5.53 8.15
N PHE A 35 -18.49 5.14 9.42
CA PHE A 35 -19.45 5.48 10.48
C PHE A 35 -19.13 6.83 11.11
N GLY A 36 -17.85 7.05 11.46
CA GLY A 36 -17.41 8.29 12.09
C GLY A 36 -17.31 9.46 11.12
N LYS A 37 -17.03 9.20 9.83
CA LYS A 37 -16.76 10.21 8.78
C LYS A 37 -15.82 11.33 9.26
N ARG A 38 -14.89 11.01 10.16
CA ARG A 38 -14.10 11.99 10.92
C ARG A 38 -13.14 12.80 10.04
N SER A 39 -12.54 12.14 9.07
CA SER A 39 -11.55 12.73 8.18
C SER A 39 -11.46 11.94 6.87
N SER A 40 -11.17 12.63 5.76
CA SER A 40 -10.87 12.00 4.47
C SER A 40 -9.63 11.09 4.55
N ILE A 41 -8.74 11.30 5.52
CA ILE A 41 -7.53 10.50 5.71
C ILE A 41 -7.86 9.03 6.00
N TYR A 42 -8.90 8.76 6.81
CA TYR A 42 -9.30 7.38 7.10
C TYR A 42 -9.87 6.67 5.88
N LEU A 43 -10.54 7.42 4.99
CA LEU A 43 -11.03 6.88 3.73
C LEU A 43 -9.87 6.55 2.79
N ILE A 44 -8.88 7.45 2.69
CA ILE A 44 -7.66 7.20 1.91
C ILE A 44 -6.93 5.95 2.44
N ALA A 45 -6.72 5.87 3.75
CA ALA A 45 -6.07 4.74 4.39
C ALA A 45 -6.84 3.43 4.20
N PHE A 46 -8.17 3.45 4.23
CA PHE A 46 -8.99 2.27 3.96
C PHE A 46 -8.71 1.67 2.58
N PHE A 47 -8.67 2.50 1.54
CA PHE A 47 -8.37 2.02 0.19
C PHE A 47 -6.91 1.57 0.06
N ASN A 48 -5.98 2.20 0.77
CA ASN A 48 -4.59 1.73 0.82
C ASN A 48 -4.47 0.35 1.46
N ILE A 49 -5.17 0.10 2.57
CA ILE A 49 -5.15 -1.22 3.22
C ILE A 49 -5.71 -2.30 2.29
N ILE A 50 -6.74 -2.00 1.50
CA ILE A 50 -7.27 -2.95 0.51
C ILE A 50 -6.20 -3.28 -0.54
N SER A 51 -5.54 -2.26 -1.08
CA SER A 51 -4.42 -2.41 -2.02
C SER A 51 -3.29 -3.25 -1.43
N ASP A 52 -2.88 -2.95 -0.19
CA ASP A 52 -1.85 -3.68 0.54
C ASP A 52 -2.25 -5.15 0.72
N LEU A 53 -3.49 -5.44 1.11
CA LEU A 53 -3.98 -6.80 1.28
C LEU A 53 -4.02 -7.59 -0.03
N GLN A 54 -4.35 -6.94 -1.16
CA GLN A 54 -4.31 -7.58 -2.48
C GLN A 54 -2.88 -8.01 -2.85
N GLN A 55 -1.91 -7.11 -2.69
CA GLN A 55 -0.51 -7.38 -3.01
C GLN A 55 0.10 -8.41 -2.07
N LEU A 56 -0.16 -8.27 -0.76
CA LEU A 56 0.31 -9.20 0.26
C LEU A 56 -0.29 -10.59 0.12
N PHE A 57 -1.55 -10.72 -0.32
CA PHE A 57 -2.15 -12.01 -0.60
C PHE A 57 -1.35 -12.78 -1.65
N VAL A 58 -1.02 -12.12 -2.78
CA VAL A 58 -0.22 -12.73 -3.84
C VAL A 58 1.21 -12.98 -3.37
N ALA A 59 1.84 -12.02 -2.69
CA ALA A 59 3.20 -12.18 -2.16
C ALA A 59 3.32 -13.35 -1.17
N CYS A 60 2.35 -13.49 -0.26
CA CYS A 60 2.35 -14.52 0.77
C CYS A 60 2.00 -15.90 0.20
N PHE A 61 0.81 -16.04 -0.39
CA PHE A 61 0.26 -17.35 -0.71
C PHE A 61 0.65 -17.84 -2.11
N HIS A 62 0.91 -16.94 -3.06
CA HIS A 62 1.33 -17.34 -4.40
C HIS A 62 2.85 -17.35 -4.53
N SER A 63 3.51 -16.21 -4.29
CA SER A 63 4.97 -16.08 -4.48
C SER A 63 5.75 -16.87 -3.44
N SER A 64 5.61 -16.54 -2.15
CA SER A 64 6.45 -17.11 -1.11
C SER A 64 6.27 -18.62 -0.97
N LEU A 65 5.01 -19.13 -0.98
CA LEU A 65 4.78 -20.57 -0.97
C LEU A 65 5.36 -21.27 -2.21
N SER A 66 5.25 -20.68 -3.40
CA SER A 66 5.81 -21.31 -4.61
C SER A 66 7.34 -21.39 -4.57
N ILE A 67 8.01 -20.40 -3.97
CA ILE A 67 9.46 -20.41 -3.74
C ILE A 67 9.85 -21.51 -2.73
N ILE A 68 9.12 -21.62 -1.60
CA ILE A 68 9.39 -22.63 -0.56
C ILE A 68 9.28 -24.05 -1.12
N PHE A 69 8.23 -24.33 -1.90
CA PHE A 69 7.96 -25.66 -2.44
C PHE A 69 8.64 -25.93 -3.79
N GLY A 70 9.30 -24.93 -4.39
CA GLY A 70 9.95 -25.05 -5.70
C GLY A 70 8.99 -25.35 -6.86
N ARG A 71 7.70 -25.04 -6.69
CA ARG A 71 6.64 -25.25 -7.70
C ARG A 71 5.50 -24.28 -7.48
N TYR A 72 4.75 -23.99 -8.53
CA TYR A 72 3.59 -23.11 -8.47
C TYR A 72 2.44 -23.74 -7.66
N VAL A 73 2.35 -23.46 -6.36
CA VAL A 73 1.42 -24.15 -5.44
C VAL A 73 -0.04 -23.86 -5.76
N LEU A 74 -0.36 -22.58 -5.98
CA LEU A 74 -1.73 -22.13 -6.23
C LEU A 74 -2.13 -22.26 -7.70
N SER A 75 -1.26 -21.85 -8.62
CA SER A 75 -1.57 -21.90 -10.07
C SER A 75 -1.26 -23.23 -10.71
N GLY A 76 -0.40 -24.09 -10.13
CA GLY A 76 0.04 -25.34 -10.74
C GLY A 76 1.03 -25.18 -11.90
N ALA A 77 1.03 -24.03 -12.58
CA ALA A 77 1.92 -23.72 -13.70
C ALA A 77 2.38 -22.26 -13.68
N ARG A 78 3.51 -21.98 -14.35
CA ARG A 78 4.06 -20.64 -14.55
C ARG A 78 3.07 -19.73 -15.26
N ILE A 79 2.52 -20.21 -16.38
CA ILE A 79 1.58 -19.48 -17.22
C ILE A 79 0.31 -20.31 -17.36
N ASN A 80 -0.76 -19.82 -16.74
CA ASN A 80 -2.13 -20.27 -16.99
C ASN A 80 -3.09 -19.14 -16.60
N SER A 81 -4.38 -19.31 -16.88
CA SER A 81 -5.39 -18.29 -16.60
C SER A 81 -5.42 -17.85 -15.13
N PHE A 82 -5.15 -18.76 -14.19
CA PHE A 82 -5.14 -18.43 -12.77
C PHE A 82 -3.88 -17.67 -12.34
N SER A 83 -2.70 -18.01 -12.87
CA SER A 83 -1.45 -17.28 -12.65
C SER A 83 -1.56 -15.84 -13.17
N VAL A 84 -2.11 -15.67 -14.38
CA VAL A 84 -2.38 -14.35 -14.97
C VAL A 84 -3.38 -13.57 -14.12
N PHE A 85 -4.41 -14.22 -13.59
CA PHE A 85 -5.37 -13.58 -12.67
C PHE A 85 -4.74 -13.15 -11.34
N LEU A 86 -3.84 -13.95 -10.75
CA LEU A 86 -3.08 -13.54 -9.56
C LEU A 86 -2.15 -12.37 -9.87
N GLY A 87 -1.54 -12.38 -11.06
CA GLY A 87 -0.80 -11.23 -11.59
C GLY A 87 -1.68 -9.98 -11.74
N TRP A 88 -2.93 -10.15 -12.17
CA TRP A 88 -3.91 -9.06 -12.25
C TRP A 88 -4.24 -8.48 -10.88
N ILE A 89 -4.47 -9.32 -9.86
CA ILE A 89 -4.69 -8.86 -8.48
C ILE A 89 -3.48 -8.05 -7.99
N HIS A 90 -2.27 -8.56 -8.21
CA HIS A 90 -1.05 -7.92 -7.78
C HIS A 90 -0.84 -6.55 -8.45
N ILE A 91 -0.92 -6.48 -9.78
CA ILE A 91 -0.70 -5.24 -10.52
C ILE A 91 -1.82 -4.22 -10.31
N ASN A 92 -3.06 -4.66 -10.09
CA ASN A 92 -4.16 -3.78 -9.73
C ASN A 92 -3.90 -3.12 -8.37
N GLY A 93 -3.46 -3.88 -7.38
CA GLY A 93 -3.02 -3.33 -6.09
C GLY A 93 -1.85 -2.36 -6.28
N TRP A 94 -0.85 -2.71 -7.08
CA TRP A 94 0.27 -1.81 -7.36
C TRP A 94 -0.18 -0.48 -7.97
N PHE A 95 -1.01 -0.49 -9.02
CA PHE A 95 -1.55 0.73 -9.62
C PHE A 95 -2.39 1.55 -8.62
N MET A 96 -3.16 0.87 -7.77
CA MET A 96 -3.92 1.51 -6.70
C MET A 96 -2.99 2.24 -5.73
N GLU A 97 -1.94 1.59 -5.24
CA GLU A 97 -0.92 2.18 -4.37
C GLU A 97 -0.23 3.38 -5.02
N SER A 98 0.17 3.23 -6.30
CA SER A 98 0.81 4.29 -7.08
C SER A 98 -0.05 5.55 -7.12
N LEU A 99 -1.38 5.42 -7.30
CA LEU A 99 -2.29 6.56 -7.33
C LEU A 99 -2.71 7.05 -5.93
N VAL A 100 -2.73 6.20 -4.91
CA VAL A 100 -3.05 6.63 -3.54
C VAL A 100 -1.96 7.54 -2.98
N GLN A 101 -0.69 7.32 -3.29
CA GLN A 101 0.41 8.17 -2.83
C GLN A 101 0.28 9.66 -3.18
N PRO A 102 0.07 10.06 -4.46
CA PRO A 102 -0.15 11.45 -4.79
C PRO A 102 -1.45 11.96 -4.17
N VAL A 103 -2.49 11.14 -3.98
CA VAL A 103 -3.70 11.56 -3.26
C VAL A 103 -3.39 11.89 -1.80
N MET A 104 -2.59 11.07 -1.10
CA MET A 104 -2.12 11.35 0.27
C MET A 104 -1.29 12.63 0.32
N ALA A 105 -0.37 12.80 -0.62
CA ALA A 105 0.52 13.96 -0.68
C ALA A 105 -0.27 15.26 -1.00
N LEU A 106 -1.18 15.21 -1.97
CA LEU A 106 -2.07 16.31 -2.34
C LEU A 106 -3.04 16.67 -1.22
N ASN A 107 -3.60 15.68 -0.51
CA ASN A 107 -4.45 15.95 0.66
C ASN A 107 -3.70 16.82 1.68
N ARG A 108 -2.46 16.46 2.01
CA ARG A 108 -1.64 17.25 2.95
C ARG A 108 -1.22 18.59 2.38
N PHE A 109 -0.84 18.66 1.12
CA PHE A 109 -0.51 19.92 0.46
C PHE A 109 -1.69 20.90 0.52
N VAL A 110 -2.90 20.44 0.16
CA VAL A 110 -4.10 21.27 0.14
C VAL A 110 -4.51 21.71 1.55
N VAL A 111 -4.44 20.81 2.54
CA VAL A 111 -4.81 21.10 3.93
C VAL A 111 -3.79 22.01 4.61
N ILE A 112 -2.50 21.73 4.46
CA ILE A 112 -1.43 22.43 5.20
C ILE A 112 -0.93 23.66 4.44
N THR A 113 -0.57 23.49 3.16
CA THR A 113 0.04 24.57 2.36
C THR A 113 -1.01 25.56 1.86
N LEU A 114 -2.18 25.07 1.40
CA LEU A 114 -3.24 25.95 0.88
C LEU A 114 -4.30 26.33 1.93
N ASN A 115 -4.33 25.67 3.09
CA ASN A 115 -5.36 25.86 4.13
C ASN A 115 -6.80 25.71 3.60
N ARG A 116 -7.03 24.78 2.65
CA ARG A 116 -8.33 24.57 1.98
C ARG A 116 -8.96 23.22 2.37
N ASN A 117 -9.43 23.13 3.61
CA ASN A 117 -10.05 21.91 4.16
C ASN A 117 -11.31 21.42 3.40
N TYR A 118 -12.00 22.30 2.67
CA TYR A 118 -13.24 21.96 1.95
C TYR A 118 -13.03 21.20 0.62
N ILE A 119 -11.78 21.08 0.14
CA ILE A 119 -11.51 20.38 -1.13
C ILE A 119 -11.66 18.86 -0.93
N PHE A 120 -11.04 18.32 0.12
CA PHE A 120 -11.12 16.91 0.49
C PHE A 120 -12.25 16.65 1.48
N THR A 121 -13.49 16.72 0.99
CA THR A 121 -14.66 16.25 1.74
C THR A 121 -14.88 14.76 1.52
N PHE A 122 -15.54 14.09 2.48
CA PHE A 122 -15.85 12.65 2.40
C PHE A 122 -16.45 12.23 1.05
N ARG A 123 -17.48 12.94 0.55
CA ARG A 123 -18.14 12.63 -0.72
C ARG A 123 -17.20 12.78 -1.93
N ARG A 124 -16.41 13.85 -1.97
CA ARG A 124 -15.46 14.09 -3.07
C ARG A 124 -14.32 13.08 -3.06
N THR A 125 -13.79 12.74 -1.88
CA THR A 125 -12.76 11.71 -1.74
C THR A 125 -13.30 10.34 -2.15
N LEU A 126 -14.52 9.99 -1.76
CA LEU A 126 -15.14 8.73 -2.18
C LEU A 126 -15.33 8.66 -3.71
N PHE A 127 -15.81 9.74 -4.33
CA PHE A 127 -15.94 9.83 -5.78
C PHE A 127 -14.59 9.72 -6.49
N LEU A 128 -13.55 10.39 -5.98
CA LEU A 128 -12.19 10.27 -6.50
C LEU A 128 -11.71 8.82 -6.45
N PHE A 129 -11.94 8.10 -5.35
CA PHE A 129 -11.55 6.70 -5.25
C PHE A 129 -12.35 5.78 -6.18
N PHE A 130 -13.62 6.07 -6.44
CA PHE A 130 -14.38 5.35 -7.46
C PHE A 130 -13.72 5.47 -8.85
N VAL A 131 -13.30 6.68 -9.23
CA VAL A 131 -12.58 6.92 -10.48
C VAL A 131 -11.21 6.22 -10.49
N ILE A 132 -10.45 6.29 -9.39
CA ILE A 132 -9.15 5.61 -9.27
C ILE A 132 -9.30 4.09 -9.37
N ILE A 133 -10.30 3.49 -8.72
CA ILE A 133 -10.55 2.04 -8.81
C ILE A 133 -10.86 1.65 -10.24
N ALA A 134 -11.74 2.39 -10.93
CA ALA A 134 -12.04 2.12 -12.33
C ALA A 134 -10.79 2.22 -13.23
N LEU A 135 -9.98 3.26 -13.03
CA LEU A 135 -8.75 3.49 -13.80
C LEU A 135 -7.70 2.40 -13.55
N THR A 136 -7.49 2.00 -12.30
CA THR A 136 -6.51 0.99 -11.90
C THR A 136 -6.91 -0.40 -12.39
N SER A 137 -8.19 -0.76 -12.25
CA SER A 137 -8.73 -2.02 -12.76
C SER A 137 -8.66 -2.09 -14.29
N PHE A 138 -8.97 -0.99 -14.99
CA PHE A 138 -8.80 -0.90 -16.43
C PHE A 138 -7.34 -1.04 -16.85
N SER A 139 -6.43 -0.33 -16.18
CA SER A 139 -4.99 -0.40 -16.48
C SER A 139 -4.43 -1.80 -16.23
N ALA A 140 -4.83 -2.45 -15.13
CA ALA A 140 -4.47 -3.83 -14.82
C ALA A 140 -5.02 -4.83 -15.85
N ALA A 141 -6.25 -4.60 -16.35
CA ALA A 141 -6.81 -5.42 -17.42
C ALA A 141 -6.04 -5.23 -18.74
N CYS A 142 -5.61 -4.00 -19.04
CA CYS A 142 -4.76 -3.71 -20.20
C CYS A 142 -3.42 -4.44 -20.12
N THR A 143 -2.75 -4.39 -18.97
CA THR A 143 -1.44 -5.04 -18.80
C THR A 143 -1.49 -6.57 -18.81
N GLN A 144 -2.62 -7.17 -18.41
CA GLN A 144 -2.75 -8.63 -18.27
C GLN A 144 -3.49 -9.32 -19.41
N TYR A 145 -4.40 -8.63 -20.11
CA TYR A 145 -5.32 -9.27 -21.06
C TYR A 145 -5.37 -8.60 -22.44
N PHE A 146 -5.24 -7.28 -22.54
CA PHE A 146 -5.42 -6.58 -23.82
C PHE A 146 -4.12 -6.38 -24.60
N PHE A 147 -2.99 -6.10 -23.95
CA PHE A 147 -1.75 -5.90 -24.68
C PHE A 147 -1.11 -7.21 -25.15
N PRO A 148 -0.55 -7.24 -26.38
CA PRO A 148 0.05 -8.45 -26.95
C PRO A 148 1.30 -8.90 -26.18
N CYS A 149 2.00 -7.97 -25.56
CA CYS A 149 3.06 -8.22 -24.58
C CYS A 149 3.13 -7.04 -23.61
N CYS A 150 3.42 -7.24 -22.33
CA CYS A 150 3.80 -8.49 -21.68
C CYS A 150 3.01 -8.66 -20.39
N VAL A 151 2.52 -9.88 -20.11
CA VAL A 151 1.83 -10.15 -18.85
C VAL A 151 2.83 -10.19 -17.70
N ILE A 152 2.45 -9.67 -16.54
CA ILE A 152 3.26 -9.78 -15.32
C ILE A 152 2.84 -11.02 -14.54
N ILE A 153 3.82 -11.86 -14.23
CA ILE A 153 3.64 -13.10 -13.48
C ILE A 153 4.61 -13.17 -12.31
N VAL A 154 4.31 -14.05 -11.36
CA VAL A 154 5.27 -14.51 -10.37
C VAL A 154 6.15 -15.58 -11.00
N ASP A 155 7.45 -15.45 -10.82
CA ASP A 155 8.44 -16.39 -11.34
C ASP A 155 9.32 -16.93 -10.21
N ILE A 156 9.37 -18.25 -10.09
CA ILE A 156 10.10 -18.95 -9.03
C ILE A 156 11.61 -19.00 -9.31
N ASP A 157 12.02 -18.94 -10.57
CA ASP A 157 13.43 -19.05 -10.97
C ASP A 157 14.19 -17.78 -10.59
N ILE A 158 13.54 -16.62 -10.74
CA ILE A 158 14.05 -15.32 -10.26
C ILE A 158 13.53 -14.94 -8.86
N MET A 159 12.69 -15.77 -8.24
CA MET A 159 12.11 -15.51 -6.91
C MET A 159 11.44 -14.14 -6.78
N SER A 160 10.81 -13.68 -7.86
CA SER A 160 10.29 -12.31 -7.98
C SER A 160 9.15 -12.21 -9.00
N TYR A 161 8.75 -10.99 -9.33
CA TYR A 161 7.80 -10.69 -10.39
C TYR A 161 8.56 -10.35 -11.67
N MET A 162 8.03 -10.71 -12.83
CA MET A 162 8.58 -10.28 -14.11
C MET A 162 7.50 -10.13 -15.18
N PHE A 163 7.80 -9.30 -16.17
CA PHE A 163 7.09 -9.27 -17.44
C PHE A 163 7.61 -10.38 -18.36
N LEU A 164 6.72 -11.21 -18.89
CA LEU A 164 7.07 -12.22 -19.88
C LEU A 164 7.43 -11.57 -21.23
N SER A 165 8.71 -11.31 -21.47
CA SER A 165 9.20 -10.76 -22.73
C SER A 165 9.03 -11.75 -23.88
N ILE A 166 8.51 -11.27 -25.01
CA ILE A 166 8.47 -12.00 -26.28
C ILE A 166 9.47 -11.31 -27.22
N ASP A 167 10.35 -12.10 -27.86
CA ASP A 167 11.36 -11.56 -28.76
C ASP A 167 10.72 -10.73 -29.89
N GLY A 168 11.24 -9.51 -30.09
CA GLY A 168 10.75 -8.59 -31.11
C GLY A 168 9.48 -7.82 -30.76
N VAL A 169 8.86 -8.05 -29.59
CA VAL A 169 7.64 -7.33 -29.19
C VAL A 169 7.95 -6.33 -28.07
N TYR A 170 7.52 -5.09 -28.27
CA TYR A 170 7.67 -4.04 -27.25
C TYR A 170 6.76 -4.30 -26.05
N SER A 171 7.30 -4.14 -24.84
CA SER A 171 6.55 -4.33 -23.58
C SER A 171 5.73 -3.08 -23.23
N TYR A 172 4.55 -2.97 -23.86
CA TYR A 172 3.60 -1.90 -23.54
C TYR A 172 3.17 -1.92 -22.06
N SER A 173 3.05 -3.11 -21.47
CA SER A 173 2.73 -3.27 -20.06
C SER A 173 3.78 -2.65 -19.13
N ASN A 174 5.08 -2.88 -19.41
CA ASN A 174 6.15 -2.25 -18.63
C ASN A 174 6.17 -0.73 -18.85
N ALA A 175 5.93 -0.28 -20.08
CA ALA A 175 5.90 1.14 -20.40
C ALA A 175 4.80 1.89 -19.61
N ILE A 176 3.58 1.32 -19.52
CA ILE A 176 2.52 1.92 -18.70
C ILE A 176 2.90 1.93 -17.22
N LEU A 177 3.43 0.83 -16.70
CA LEU A 177 3.87 0.74 -15.31
C LEU A 177 4.91 1.84 -14.99
N LEU A 178 5.91 1.99 -15.87
CA LEU A 178 6.95 3.01 -15.73
C LEU A 178 6.38 4.43 -15.75
N VAL A 179 5.43 4.72 -16.65
CA VAL A 179 4.75 6.02 -16.71
C VAL A 179 4.02 6.32 -15.40
N TYR A 180 3.26 5.35 -14.86
CA TYR A 180 2.61 5.48 -13.55
C TYR A 180 3.62 5.76 -12.45
N ASN A 181 4.69 4.97 -12.38
CA ASN A 181 5.70 5.07 -11.34
C ASN A 181 6.40 6.44 -11.36
N ILE A 182 6.85 6.90 -12.53
CA ILE A 182 7.50 8.21 -12.69
C ILE A 182 6.53 9.34 -12.33
N PHE A 183 5.33 9.34 -12.93
CA PHE A 183 4.37 10.41 -12.71
C PHE A 183 3.97 10.53 -11.23
N CYS A 184 3.61 9.41 -10.59
CA CYS A 184 3.19 9.39 -9.21
C CYS A 184 4.32 9.76 -8.25
N THR A 185 5.55 9.31 -8.53
CA THR A 185 6.74 9.66 -7.74
C THR A 185 7.04 11.15 -7.83
N LEU A 186 7.05 11.74 -9.04
CA LEU A 186 7.30 13.17 -9.23
C LEU A 186 6.24 14.03 -8.55
N LEU A 187 4.96 13.70 -8.75
CA LEU A 187 3.85 14.45 -8.16
C LEU A 187 3.86 14.39 -6.63
N SER A 188 4.09 13.20 -6.05
CA SER A 188 4.17 13.02 -4.60
C SER A 188 5.37 13.74 -4.01
N THR A 189 6.54 13.64 -4.66
CA THR A 189 7.78 14.32 -4.24
C THR A 189 7.59 15.83 -4.25
N PHE A 190 7.02 16.39 -5.32
CA PHE A 190 6.72 17.81 -5.41
C PHE A 190 5.81 18.28 -4.26
N CYS A 191 4.75 17.53 -3.97
CA CYS A 191 3.83 17.83 -2.89
C CYS A 191 4.53 17.77 -1.52
N TYR A 192 5.29 16.72 -1.23
CA TYR A 192 5.99 16.59 0.06
C TYR A 192 7.06 17.66 0.25
N VAL A 193 7.85 17.98 -0.78
CA VAL A 193 8.83 19.08 -0.73
C VAL A 193 8.11 20.41 -0.44
N SER A 194 6.98 20.66 -1.10
CA SER A 194 6.19 21.88 -0.88
C SER A 194 5.68 21.97 0.56
N VAL A 195 5.12 20.89 1.11
CA VAL A 195 4.67 20.83 2.50
C VAL A 195 5.83 21.03 3.48
N LEU A 196 6.98 20.39 3.25
CA LEU A 196 8.17 20.57 4.08
C LEU A 196 8.65 22.02 4.09
N ILE A 197 8.64 22.70 2.93
CA ILE A 197 8.98 24.12 2.83
C ILE A 197 7.95 24.97 3.60
N SER A 198 6.65 24.69 3.44
CA SER A 198 5.58 25.41 4.17
C SER A 198 5.75 25.28 5.69
N ILE A 199 5.97 24.08 6.21
CA ILE A 199 6.18 23.84 7.64
C ILE A 199 7.44 24.56 8.14
N ARG A 200 8.55 24.49 7.39
CA ARG A 200 9.81 25.17 7.75
C ARG A 200 9.64 26.68 7.81
N ARG A 201 8.98 27.30 6.82
CA ARG A 201 8.68 28.74 6.82
C ARG A 201 7.77 29.11 7.99
N ALA A 202 6.76 28.30 8.26
CA ALA A 202 5.83 28.53 9.35
C ALA A 202 6.46 28.36 10.74
N ASN A 203 7.52 27.56 10.89
CA ASN A 203 8.27 27.43 12.15
C ASN A 203 9.23 28.59 12.39
N LYS A 204 9.80 29.19 11.32
CA LYS A 204 10.65 30.39 11.45
C LYS A 204 9.87 31.61 11.96
N ASN A 205 8.56 31.67 11.72
CA ASN A 205 7.73 32.84 11.99
C ASN A 205 6.95 32.78 13.32
N VAL A 206 7.11 31.75 14.17
CA VAL A 206 6.24 31.55 15.34
C VAL A 206 6.97 31.75 16.67
N VAL A 207 6.47 32.72 17.44
CA VAL A 207 6.82 33.02 18.84
C VAL A 207 5.93 32.23 19.84
N ASN A 208 4.84 31.59 19.40
CA ASN A 208 3.82 31.01 20.29
C ASN A 208 3.87 29.47 20.41
N ASN A 209 3.99 28.98 21.65
CA ASN A 209 4.14 27.56 22.03
C ASN A 209 2.93 26.65 21.73
N ILE A 210 1.69 27.14 21.67
CA ILE A 210 0.51 26.27 21.45
C ILE A 210 0.45 25.80 19.99
N HIS A 211 0.80 26.68 19.06
CA HIS A 211 0.78 26.38 17.62
C HIS A 211 1.97 25.50 17.19
N SER A 212 3.03 25.42 18.01
CA SER A 212 4.19 24.59 17.74
C SER A 212 3.92 23.08 17.94
N ASN A 213 3.07 22.70 18.90
CA ASN A 213 2.73 21.30 19.17
C ASN A 213 1.93 20.65 18.03
N THR A 214 0.88 21.32 17.54
CA THR A 214 0.09 20.84 16.38
C THR A 214 0.98 20.72 15.14
N LYS A 215 1.83 21.72 14.88
CA LYS A 215 2.77 21.69 13.74
C LYS A 215 3.82 20.59 13.88
N LYS A 216 4.32 20.32 15.09
CA LYS A 216 5.24 19.20 15.37
C LYS A 216 4.57 17.86 15.11
N GLN A 217 3.29 17.73 15.44
CA GLN A 217 2.50 16.54 15.13
C GLN A 217 2.31 16.38 13.61
N GLU A 218 2.00 17.46 12.89
CA GLU A 218 1.91 17.45 11.43
C GLU A 218 3.24 17.06 10.76
N ALA A 219 4.37 17.59 11.25
CA ALA A 219 5.70 17.25 10.75
C ALA A 219 6.04 15.76 10.98
N ARG A 220 5.65 15.20 12.13
CA ARG A 220 5.79 13.76 12.41
C ARG A 220 4.97 12.92 11.44
N TYR A 221 3.72 13.28 11.20
CA TYR A 221 2.90 12.60 10.21
C TYR A 221 3.48 12.72 8.80
N LEU A 222 3.99 13.88 8.40
CA LEU A 222 4.63 14.07 7.10
C LEU A 222 5.86 13.16 6.92
N PHE A 223 6.72 13.08 7.93
CA PHE A 223 7.90 12.21 7.88
C PHE A 223 7.52 10.73 7.67
N GLN A 224 6.41 10.29 8.26
CA GLN A 224 5.90 8.92 8.07
C GLN A 224 5.49 8.65 6.62
N PHE A 225 4.81 9.60 5.97
CA PHE A 225 4.47 9.46 4.55
C PHE A 225 5.69 9.48 3.65
N VAL A 226 6.72 10.27 4.01
CA VAL A 226 8.01 10.22 3.31
C VAL A 226 8.65 8.83 3.44
N VAL A 227 8.62 8.21 4.63
CA VAL A 227 9.13 6.83 4.81
C VAL A 227 8.36 5.83 3.95
N ILE A 228 7.03 5.91 3.87
CA ILE A 228 6.23 5.06 2.95
C ILE A 228 6.68 5.27 1.50
N SER A 229 6.82 6.53 1.07
CA SER A 229 7.23 6.85 -0.29
C SER A 229 8.64 6.33 -0.63
N ILE A 230 9.55 6.23 0.35
CA ILE A 230 10.89 5.65 0.15
C ILE A 230 10.79 4.17 -0.20
N PHE A 231 9.98 3.39 0.52
CA PHE A 231 9.82 1.97 0.22
C PHE A 231 9.16 1.73 -1.12
N TYR A 232 8.14 2.53 -1.47
CA TYR A 232 7.55 2.50 -2.80
C TYR A 232 8.57 2.79 -3.90
N VAL A 233 9.32 3.89 -3.77
CA VAL A 233 10.33 4.29 -4.76
C VAL A 233 11.43 3.25 -4.87
N ALA A 234 11.91 2.74 -3.75
CA ALA A 234 12.89 1.67 -3.73
C ALA A 234 12.37 0.42 -4.44
N THR A 235 11.12 0.02 -4.20
CA THR A 235 10.54 -1.18 -4.81
C THR A 235 10.50 -1.08 -6.33
N TRP A 236 9.99 0.03 -6.89
CA TRP A 236 9.87 0.15 -8.35
C TRP A 236 11.20 0.42 -9.03
N ILE A 237 12.09 1.20 -8.42
CA ILE A 237 13.45 1.38 -8.94
C ILE A 237 14.17 0.04 -8.97
N SER A 238 14.09 -0.76 -7.90
CA SER A 238 14.69 -2.10 -7.88
C SER A 238 14.09 -2.99 -8.96
N PHE A 239 12.77 -2.98 -9.13
CA PHE A 239 12.11 -3.77 -10.18
C PHE A 239 12.60 -3.40 -11.60
N GLU A 240 12.74 -2.11 -11.92
CA GLU A 240 13.19 -1.66 -13.25
C GLU A 240 14.71 -1.78 -13.45
N THR A 241 15.52 -1.57 -12.41
CA THR A 241 16.98 -1.49 -12.55
C THR A 241 17.71 -2.81 -12.38
N LEU A 242 17.20 -3.73 -11.56
CA LEU A 242 17.85 -5.03 -11.34
C LEU A 242 18.07 -5.85 -12.63
N PRO A 243 17.15 -5.88 -13.61
CA PRO A 243 17.38 -6.58 -14.88
C PRO A 243 18.62 -6.09 -15.66
N TYR A 244 19.06 -4.85 -15.44
CA TYR A 244 20.22 -4.25 -16.11
C TYR A 244 21.52 -4.38 -15.32
N ILE A 245 21.43 -4.61 -14.00
CA ILE A 245 22.57 -4.62 -13.08
C ILE A 245 22.95 -6.05 -12.69
N VAL A 246 21.95 -6.91 -12.49
CA VAL A 246 22.12 -8.27 -11.96
C VAL A 246 22.55 -9.20 -13.09
N PRO A 247 23.69 -9.90 -12.93
CA PRO A 247 24.11 -10.94 -13.86
C PRO A 247 23.09 -12.10 -13.95
N PRO A 248 22.92 -12.73 -15.13
CA PRO A 248 21.96 -13.83 -15.32
C PRO A 248 22.18 -15.03 -14.38
N ASP A 249 23.40 -15.24 -13.88
CA ASP A 249 23.76 -16.31 -12.96
C ASP A 249 23.40 -16.03 -11.50
N GLN A 250 22.91 -14.82 -11.18
CA GLN A 250 22.58 -14.41 -9.81
C GLN A 250 21.13 -13.94 -9.64
N PRO A 251 20.13 -14.78 -10.02
CA PRO A 251 18.71 -14.39 -9.95
C PRO A 251 18.22 -14.08 -8.54
N ILE A 252 18.98 -14.49 -7.52
CA ILE A 252 18.65 -14.26 -6.11
C ILE A 252 18.46 -12.79 -5.74
N TRP A 253 19.15 -11.87 -6.42
CA TRP A 253 19.05 -10.44 -6.14
C TRP A 253 17.65 -9.87 -6.43
N PHE A 254 16.90 -10.50 -7.35
CA PHE A 254 15.53 -10.11 -7.65
C PHE A 254 14.55 -10.34 -6.49
N SER A 255 14.91 -11.21 -5.52
CA SER A 255 14.12 -11.41 -4.29
C SER A 255 14.04 -10.16 -3.39
N SER A 256 14.92 -9.17 -3.61
CA SER A 256 14.83 -7.88 -2.93
C SER A 256 13.54 -7.12 -3.27
N VAL A 257 12.97 -7.31 -4.47
CA VAL A 257 11.74 -6.65 -4.90
C VAL A 257 10.53 -7.07 -4.05
N PRO A 258 10.16 -8.37 -3.93
CA PRO A 258 9.06 -8.77 -3.06
C PRO A 258 9.32 -8.43 -1.59
N PHE A 259 10.58 -8.39 -1.14
CA PHE A 259 10.92 -7.94 0.21
C PHE A 259 10.58 -6.45 0.42
N LEU A 260 11.04 -5.57 -0.48
CA LEU A 260 10.76 -4.13 -0.44
C LEU A 260 9.27 -3.84 -0.60
N LEU A 261 8.59 -4.56 -1.49
CA LEU A 261 7.14 -4.52 -1.65
C LEU A 261 6.43 -4.83 -0.33
N THR A 262 6.84 -5.89 0.36
CA THR A 262 6.22 -6.27 1.63
C THR A 262 6.45 -5.21 2.70
N LEU A 263 7.65 -4.63 2.75
CA LEU A 263 7.94 -3.49 3.64
C LEU A 263 7.07 -2.28 3.32
N ASN A 264 6.87 -1.96 2.03
CA ASN A 264 5.95 -0.92 1.58
C ASN A 264 4.53 -1.17 2.10
N CYS A 265 3.98 -2.36 1.85
CA CYS A 265 2.62 -2.73 2.29
C CYS A 265 2.47 -2.84 3.82
N SER A 266 3.56 -3.05 4.55
CA SER A 266 3.56 -3.04 6.02
C SER A 266 3.58 -1.63 6.61
N SER A 267 4.22 -0.68 5.92
CA SER A 267 4.55 0.65 6.44
C SER A 267 3.31 1.42 6.90
N ASN A 268 2.23 1.36 6.13
CA ASN A 268 0.96 2.00 6.47
C ASN A 268 0.42 1.49 7.80
N SER A 269 0.33 0.18 7.95
CA SER A 269 -0.19 -0.46 9.16
C SER A 269 0.64 -0.13 10.40
N VAL A 270 1.96 -0.18 10.27
CA VAL A 270 2.91 0.17 11.33
C VAL A 270 2.72 1.63 11.76
N ILE A 271 2.58 2.55 10.82
CA ILE A 271 2.38 3.98 11.10
C ILE A 271 1.07 4.22 11.87
N PHE A 272 -0.03 3.60 11.43
CA PHE A 272 -1.31 3.72 12.14
C PHE A 272 -1.23 3.16 13.57
N LEU A 273 -0.57 2.01 13.75
CA LEU A 273 -0.41 1.39 15.07
C LEU A 273 0.48 2.21 16.00
N MET A 274 1.57 2.81 15.49
CA MET A 274 2.53 3.55 16.32
C MET A 274 2.08 4.97 16.66
N TYR A 275 1.37 5.65 15.75
CA TYR A 275 1.18 7.11 15.84
C TYR A 275 -0.26 7.60 15.77
N ASN A 276 -1.23 6.76 15.37
CA ASN A 276 -2.62 7.15 15.40
C ASN A 276 -3.25 6.80 16.75
N LEU A 277 -3.34 7.81 17.63
CA LEU A 277 -3.92 7.67 18.98
C LEU A 277 -5.37 7.18 18.95
N GLU A 278 -6.15 7.50 17.91
CA GLU A 278 -7.54 7.05 17.80
C GLU A 278 -7.61 5.55 17.51
N VAL A 279 -6.78 5.05 16.60
CA VAL A 279 -6.65 3.62 16.31
C VAL A 279 -6.15 2.87 17.55
N GLN A 280 -5.11 3.38 18.23
CA GLN A 280 -4.62 2.78 19.46
C GLN A 280 -5.68 2.70 20.56
N LYS A 281 -6.45 3.77 20.78
CA LYS A 281 -7.56 3.79 21.74
C LYS A 281 -8.66 2.80 21.36
N SER A 282 -9.02 2.74 20.08
CA SER A 282 -10.01 1.78 19.55
C SER A 282 -9.58 0.33 19.81
N LEU A 283 -8.33 -0.02 19.49
CA LEU A 283 -7.78 -1.35 19.74
C LEU A 283 -7.74 -1.69 21.24
N LYS A 284 -7.31 -0.76 22.09
CA LYS A 284 -7.35 -0.94 23.56
C LYS A 284 -8.77 -1.18 24.07
N SER A 285 -9.76 -0.43 23.57
CA SER A 285 -11.15 -0.62 23.97
C SER A 285 -11.70 -2.00 23.56
N CYS A 286 -11.32 -2.48 22.37
CA CYS A 286 -11.69 -3.81 21.88
C CYS A 286 -11.05 -4.93 22.72
N CYS A 287 -9.76 -4.81 23.05
CA CYS A 287 -9.05 -5.79 23.86
C CYS A 287 -9.48 -5.77 25.34
N CYS A 288 -9.77 -4.59 25.92
CA CYS A 288 -10.18 -4.45 27.32
C CYS A 288 -11.67 -4.77 27.55
N ALA A 289 -12.52 -4.79 26.52
CA ALA A 289 -13.92 -5.18 26.66
C ALA A 289 -14.12 -6.64 27.12
N LYS A 290 -13.07 -7.47 27.15
CA LYS A 290 -13.14 -8.86 27.62
C LYS A 290 -12.81 -9.09 29.10
N LYS A 291 -12.62 -8.06 29.92
CA LYS A 291 -12.49 -8.24 31.38
C LYS A 291 -13.54 -7.43 32.15
N GLY A 292 -14.77 -7.94 32.14
CA GLY A 292 -15.83 -7.48 33.04
C GLY A 292 -17.02 -8.45 33.01
N PRO A 293 -17.43 -9.05 34.15
CA PRO A 293 -18.60 -9.94 34.19
C PRO A 293 -19.95 -9.25 33.94
N ASN A 294 -19.99 -7.94 33.65
CA ASN A 294 -21.23 -7.18 33.50
C ASN A 294 -21.62 -6.93 32.03
N ALA A 295 -21.37 -7.91 31.14
CA ALA A 295 -21.89 -7.89 29.77
C ALA A 295 -23.42 -8.09 29.68
N GLY A 296 -24.13 -8.16 30.81
CA GLY A 296 -25.59 -8.24 30.87
C GLY A 296 -26.35 -6.92 30.70
N VAL A 297 -25.70 -5.76 30.74
CA VAL A 297 -26.43 -4.47 30.74
C VAL A 297 -26.60 -3.85 29.34
N ILE A 298 -25.76 -4.21 28.35
CA ILE A 298 -25.80 -3.52 27.04
C ILE A 298 -26.91 -4.06 26.11
N ILE A 299 -27.42 -5.27 26.31
CA ILE A 299 -28.55 -5.79 25.49
C ILE A 299 -29.86 -5.06 25.83
N HIS A 300 -29.98 -4.42 27.01
CA HIS A 300 -31.24 -3.80 27.41
C HIS A 300 -31.54 -2.42 26.79
N VAL A 301 -30.60 -1.80 26.08
CA VAL A 301 -30.83 -0.51 25.41
C VAL A 301 -31.25 -0.67 23.93
N ALA A 302 -30.98 -1.82 23.31
CA ALA A 302 -31.38 -2.07 21.93
C ALA A 302 -32.88 -2.42 21.76
N SER A 303 -33.64 -2.63 22.85
CA SER A 303 -35.08 -2.90 22.80
C SER A 303 -35.97 -1.68 23.09
N LYS A 304 -35.40 -0.47 23.23
CA LYS A 304 -36.17 0.73 23.58
C LYS A 304 -36.25 1.84 22.53
N ILE A 305 -35.99 1.51 21.27
CA ILE A 305 -36.37 2.39 20.15
C ILE A 305 -37.15 1.54 19.14
N THR A 306 -38.42 1.32 19.49
CA THR A 306 -39.54 1.35 18.55
C THR A 306 -39.50 2.62 17.72
#